data_AF-A7KG95-F1
#
_entry.id   AF-A7KG95-F1
#
_cell.length_a   1.000
_cell.length_b   1.000
_cell.length_c   1.000
_cell.angle_alpha   90.00
_cell.angle_beta   90.00
_cell.angle_gamma   90.00
#
_symmetry.space_group_name_H-M   'P 1'
#
loop_
_entity.id
_entity.type
_entity.pdbx_description
1 polymer ?
#
loop_
_entity_poly.entity_id
_entity_poly.type
_entity_poly.pdbx_seq_one_letter_code
_entity_poly.pdbx_strand_id
1 'polypeptide(L)'
;MTTLVFEMADINKLIEEIRTAKTFSVTPDQIYDPACYPGGALLNAEGQTEEEARKAGRVFFPSSSKIASTHLVPKVLLAHSHGVYLITNAELEGSPASRDTVAYAQGMNPKLDEDWDYACDAALGGSDCSYTIPVEWLELAVEQGFQEFRLRMSETNIKLVSK
;
A
#
# COMPACT_ATOMS: atom_id res chain seq x y z
N MET A 1 6.05 15.73 -12.46
CA MET A 1 4.97 15.52 -11.47
C MET A 1 3.84 14.85 -12.20
N THR A 2 3.47 13.66 -11.76
CA THR A 2 2.43 12.82 -12.38
C THR A 2 1.15 12.96 -11.57
N THR A 3 -0.01 12.86 -12.20
CA THR A 3 -1.29 12.75 -11.49
C THR A 3 -1.95 11.44 -11.86
N LEU A 4 -2.18 10.60 -10.86
CA LEU A 4 -2.94 9.37 -10.98
C LEU A 4 -4.40 9.68 -10.64
N VAL A 5 -5.31 9.16 -11.46
CA VAL A 5 -6.75 9.38 -11.33
C VAL A 5 -7.42 8.03 -11.15
N PHE A 6 -8.32 7.92 -10.18
CA PHE A 6 -9.03 6.70 -9.83
C PHE A 6 -10.53 6.95 -9.78
N GLU A 7 -11.30 5.96 -10.23
CA GLU A 7 -12.77 5.99 -10.18
C GLU A 7 -13.25 5.91 -8.73
N MET A 8 -14.15 6.82 -8.33
CA MET A 8 -14.70 6.83 -6.97
C MET A 8 -15.49 5.55 -6.65
N ALA A 9 -16.04 4.88 -7.66
CA ALA A 9 -16.70 3.59 -7.47
C ALA A 9 -15.75 2.54 -6.87
N ASP A 10 -14.51 2.49 -7.34
CA ASP A 10 -13.51 1.54 -6.82
C ASP A 10 -12.96 2.00 -5.47
N ILE A 11 -12.81 3.31 -5.25
CA ILE A 11 -12.44 3.86 -3.92
C ILE A 11 -13.46 3.47 -2.85
N ASN A 12 -14.75 3.52 -3.17
CA ASN A 12 -15.80 3.07 -2.26
C ASN A 12 -15.66 1.60 -1.89
N LYS A 13 -15.26 0.73 -2.84
CA LYS A 13 -15.02 -0.70 -2.55
C LYS A 13 -13.86 -0.88 -1.56
N LEU A 14 -12.77 -0.12 -1.72
CA LEU A 14 -11.63 -0.17 -0.79
C LEU A 14 -12.00 0.29 0.63
N ILE A 15 -12.83 1.32 0.75
CA ILE A 15 -13.31 1.79 2.06
C ILE A 15 -14.21 0.73 2.72
N GLU A 16 -15.14 0.13 1.98
CA GLU A 16 -15.99 -0.93 2.51
C GLU A 16 -15.18 -2.17 2.90
N GLU A 17 -14.14 -2.51 2.15
CA GLU A 17 -13.18 -3.55 2.51
C GLU A 17 -12.49 -3.25 3.84
N ILE A 18 -11.95 -2.04 4.01
CA ILE A 18 -11.32 -1.61 5.27
C ILE A 18 -12.29 -1.68 6.45
N ARG A 19 -13.54 -1.24 6.26
CA ARG A 19 -14.57 -1.21 7.32
C ARG A 19 -15.02 -2.61 7.75
N THR A 20 -15.00 -3.56 6.83
CA THR A 20 -15.46 -4.94 7.08
C THR A 20 -14.35 -5.84 7.57
N ALA A 21 -13.09 -5.50 7.28
CA ALA A 21 -11.92 -6.23 7.73
C ALA A 21 -11.76 -6.21 9.26
N LYS A 22 -11.36 -7.37 9.82
CA LYS A 22 -11.08 -7.54 11.26
C LYS A 22 -9.59 -7.57 11.57
N THR A 23 -8.80 -7.90 10.56
CA THR A 23 -7.36 -8.13 10.64
C THR A 23 -6.69 -7.51 9.43
N PHE A 24 -5.46 -7.07 9.61
CA PHE A 24 -4.69 -6.37 8.61
C PHE A 24 -3.30 -6.99 8.50
N SER A 25 -2.80 -7.09 7.27
CA SER A 25 -1.47 -7.57 6.97
C SER A 25 -0.43 -6.47 7.15
N VAL A 26 0.80 -6.89 7.43
CA VAL A 26 1.98 -6.03 7.47
C VAL A 26 2.23 -5.42 6.09
N THR A 27 2.48 -4.12 6.04
CA THR A 27 2.92 -3.44 4.81
C THR A 27 4.45 -3.36 4.72
N PRO A 28 5.03 -3.20 3.51
CA PRO A 28 6.49 -3.14 3.34
C PRO A 28 7.19 -2.07 4.18
N ASP A 29 6.57 -0.89 4.36
CA ASP A 29 7.10 0.18 5.22
C ASP A 29 7.20 -0.25 6.69
N GLN A 30 6.24 -1.04 7.18
CA GLN A 30 6.22 -1.49 8.57
C GLN A 30 7.31 -2.52 8.89
N ILE A 31 7.75 -3.32 7.91
CA ILE A 31 8.84 -4.31 8.09
C ILE A 31 10.14 -3.64 8.52
N TYR A 32 10.37 -2.40 8.08
CA TYR A 32 11.60 -1.66 8.34
C TYR A 32 11.42 -0.52 9.35
N ASP A 33 10.24 -0.37 9.94
CA ASP A 33 9.98 0.62 10.98
C ASP A 33 10.20 0.02 12.38
N PRO A 34 11.26 0.40 13.12
CA PRO A 34 11.52 -0.12 14.46
C PRO A 34 10.37 0.15 15.44
N ALA A 35 9.59 1.22 15.24
CA ALA A 35 8.46 1.54 16.11
C ALA A 35 7.34 0.50 16.04
N CYS A 36 7.29 -0.33 14.99
CA CYS A 36 6.34 -1.42 14.84
C CYS A 36 6.73 -2.68 15.65
N TYR A 37 7.94 -2.73 16.22
CA TYR A 37 8.47 -3.89 16.93
C TYR A 37 8.46 -3.70 18.45
N PRO A 38 8.29 -4.78 19.23
CA PRO A 38 8.41 -4.73 20.69
C PRO A 38 9.74 -4.11 21.12
N GLY A 39 9.68 -3.05 21.94
CA GLY A 39 10.87 -2.36 22.44
C GLY A 39 11.55 -1.43 21.44
N GLY A 40 10.98 -1.20 20.24
CA GLY A 40 11.47 -0.21 19.30
C GLY A 40 12.71 -0.65 18.49
N ALA A 41 12.96 -1.96 18.36
CA ALA A 41 14.10 -2.50 17.64
C ALA A 41 13.66 -3.56 16.63
N LEU A 42 14.22 -3.53 15.42
CA LEU A 42 13.94 -4.54 14.39
C LEU A 42 14.40 -5.92 14.87
N LEU A 43 13.53 -6.93 14.72
CA LEU A 43 13.80 -8.30 15.11
C LEU A 43 13.67 -9.25 13.92
N ASN A 44 14.57 -10.21 13.80
CA ASN A 44 14.47 -11.31 12.82
C ASN A 44 13.47 -12.39 13.29
N ALA A 45 13.33 -13.47 12.51
CA ALA A 45 12.40 -14.56 12.82
C ALA A 45 12.72 -15.24 14.16
N GLU A 46 14.00 -15.29 14.53
CA GLU A 46 14.50 -15.83 15.79
C GLU A 46 14.30 -14.87 16.98
N GLY A 47 13.83 -13.64 16.74
CA GLY A 47 13.64 -12.63 17.78
C GLY A 47 14.94 -11.92 18.19
N GLN A 48 15.95 -11.92 17.33
CA GLN A 48 17.25 -11.28 17.54
C GLN A 48 17.28 -9.93 16.83
N THR A 49 17.98 -8.97 17.43
CA THR A 49 18.39 -7.71 16.77
C THR A 49 19.46 -7.96 15.71
N GLU A 50 19.70 -6.97 14.85
CA GLU A 50 20.78 -7.03 13.85
C GLU A 50 22.16 -7.23 14.50
N GLU A 51 22.43 -6.58 15.64
CA GLU A 51 23.69 -6.72 16.34
C GLU A 51 23.91 -8.16 16.84
N GLU A 52 22.88 -8.79 17.40
CA GLU A 52 22.92 -10.16 17.89
C GLU A 52 23.07 -11.17 16.74
N ALA A 53 22.31 -11.00 15.67
CA ALA A 53 22.43 -11.84 14.47
C ALA A 53 23.84 -11.77 13.87
N ARG A 54 24.39 -10.56 13.77
CA ARG A 54 25.76 -10.33 13.28
C ARG A 54 26.81 -10.95 14.19
N LYS A 55 26.68 -10.83 15.51
CA LYS A 55 27.58 -11.50 16.48
C LYS A 55 27.54 -13.02 16.34
N ALA A 56 26.40 -13.58 15.97
CA ALA A 56 26.22 -15.00 15.69
C ALA A 56 26.66 -15.41 14.26
N GLY A 57 27.21 -14.49 13.46
CA GLY A 57 27.64 -14.75 12.08
C GLY A 57 26.49 -15.00 11.10
N ARG A 58 25.30 -14.45 11.36
CA ARG A 58 24.09 -14.63 10.56
C ARG A 58 23.74 -13.36 9.80
N VAL A 59 23.07 -13.53 8.65
CA VAL A 59 22.43 -12.43 7.93
C VAL A 59 21.17 -12.01 8.68
N PHE A 60 20.97 -10.71 8.83
CA PHE A 60 19.78 -10.15 9.46
C PHE A 60 18.74 -9.78 8.40
N PHE A 61 17.49 -10.19 8.64
CA PHE A 61 16.33 -9.71 7.91
C PHE A 61 15.18 -9.51 8.90
N PRO A 62 14.55 -8.33 8.98
CA PRO A 62 13.41 -8.09 9.86
C PRO A 62 12.26 -9.04 9.54
N SER A 63 11.63 -9.61 10.57
CA SER A 63 10.51 -10.52 10.38
C SER A 63 9.19 -9.83 10.70
N SER A 64 8.24 -9.92 9.77
CA SER A 64 6.86 -9.47 9.97
C SER A 64 6.19 -10.19 11.15
N SER A 65 6.59 -11.42 11.46
CA SER A 65 6.06 -12.20 12.61
C SER A 65 6.36 -11.58 13.98
N LYS A 66 7.26 -10.59 14.04
CA LYS A 66 7.65 -9.90 15.28
C LYS A 66 7.03 -8.52 15.41
N ILE A 67 6.31 -8.03 14.40
CA ILE A 67 5.57 -6.76 14.49
C ILE A 67 4.45 -6.94 15.50
N ALA A 68 4.29 -5.99 16.41
CA ALA A 68 3.22 -6.07 17.40
C ALA A 68 1.87 -5.86 16.71
N SER A 69 0.88 -6.71 17.03
CA SER A 69 -0.44 -6.70 16.38
C SER A 69 -1.18 -5.36 16.51
N THR A 70 -0.85 -4.56 17.51
CA THR A 70 -1.38 -3.19 17.70
C THR A 70 -0.96 -2.21 16.60
N HIS A 71 0.08 -2.52 15.82
CA HIS A 71 0.48 -1.74 14.64
C HIS A 71 -0.18 -2.22 13.34
N LEU A 72 -0.90 -3.33 13.36
CA LEU A 72 -1.62 -3.85 12.20
C LEU A 72 -2.96 -3.13 12.05
N VAL A 73 -2.86 -1.87 11.61
CA VAL A 73 -3.98 -0.96 11.40
C VAL A 73 -4.32 -0.85 9.90
N PRO A 74 -5.52 -0.38 9.55
CA PRO A 74 -5.89 -0.13 8.16
C PRO A 74 -4.87 0.78 7.45
N LYS A 75 -4.44 0.36 6.27
CA LYS A 75 -3.57 1.11 5.37
C LYS A 75 -4.03 0.89 3.92
N VAL A 76 -3.76 1.88 3.08
CA VAL A 76 -3.93 1.79 1.63
C VAL A 76 -2.56 1.83 0.98
N LEU A 77 -2.33 0.90 0.06
CA LEU A 77 -1.10 0.80 -0.71
C LEU A 77 -1.36 1.27 -2.13
N LEU A 78 -0.62 2.28 -2.56
CA LEU A 78 -0.40 2.55 -3.97
C LEU A 78 0.74 1.66 -4.46
N ALA A 79 0.44 0.74 -5.35
CA ALA A 79 1.40 -0.22 -5.87
C ALA A 79 1.57 -0.09 -7.39
N HIS A 80 2.78 -0.39 -7.85
CA HIS A 80 3.10 -0.62 -9.24
C HIS A 80 3.73 -2.01 -9.37
N SER A 81 3.14 -2.82 -10.26
CA SER A 81 3.73 -4.07 -10.75
C SER A 81 3.01 -4.43 -12.06
N HIS A 82 1.89 -5.14 -12.00
CA HIS A 82 1.01 -5.35 -13.14
C HIS A 82 -0.07 -4.25 -13.19
N GLY A 83 0.30 -3.07 -13.70
CA GLY A 83 -0.49 -1.84 -13.64
C GLY A 83 -0.10 -0.92 -12.50
N VAL A 84 -0.85 0.18 -12.33
CA VAL A 84 -0.77 1.08 -11.17
C VAL A 84 -2.12 1.12 -10.49
N TYR A 85 -2.16 0.81 -9.20
CA TYR A 85 -3.42 0.61 -8.50
C TYR A 85 -3.32 0.87 -7.00
N LEU A 86 -4.49 1.05 -6.39
CA LEU A 86 -4.69 1.05 -4.94
C LEU A 86 -5.28 -0.29 -4.49
N ILE A 87 -4.72 -0.83 -3.40
CA ILE A 87 -5.28 -1.94 -2.62
C ILE A 87 -5.20 -1.61 -1.14
N THR A 88 -5.91 -2.35 -0.30
CA THR A 88 -5.79 -2.23 1.15
C THR A 88 -4.90 -3.34 1.71
N ASN A 89 -4.44 -3.19 2.95
CA ASN A 89 -3.80 -4.27 3.69
C ASN A 89 -4.80 -5.16 4.44
N ALA A 90 -6.10 -5.12 4.11
CA ALA A 90 -7.10 -5.97 4.73
C ALA A 90 -6.78 -7.46 4.50
N GLU A 91 -6.79 -8.24 5.58
CA GLU A 91 -6.60 -9.69 5.50
C GLU A 91 -7.96 -10.38 5.42
N LEU A 92 -8.37 -10.69 4.20
CA LEU A 92 -9.65 -11.32 3.86
C LEU A 92 -9.42 -12.54 2.96
N GLU A 93 -10.38 -13.45 2.90
CA GLU A 93 -10.28 -14.67 2.10
C GLU A 93 -10.21 -14.34 0.60
N GLY A 94 -9.16 -14.77 -0.08
CA GLY A 94 -8.93 -14.51 -1.50
C GLY A 94 -8.09 -13.24 -1.77
N SER A 95 -7.52 -13.16 -2.98
CA SER A 95 -6.72 -12.01 -3.39
C SER A 95 -7.59 -10.76 -3.60
N PRO A 96 -7.02 -9.54 -3.50
CA PRO A 96 -7.74 -8.31 -3.79
C PRO A 96 -8.45 -8.34 -5.17
N ALA A 97 -7.77 -8.91 -6.18
CA ALA A 97 -8.33 -9.08 -7.52
C ALA A 97 -9.54 -10.02 -7.56
N SER A 98 -9.52 -11.12 -6.79
CA SER A 98 -10.66 -12.05 -6.70
C SER A 98 -11.88 -11.46 -5.98
N ARG A 99 -11.64 -10.45 -5.13
CA ARG A 99 -12.66 -9.73 -4.35
C ARG A 99 -13.12 -8.42 -5.01
N ASP A 100 -12.64 -8.12 -6.21
CA ASP A 100 -12.91 -6.85 -6.91
C ASP A 100 -12.54 -5.60 -6.09
N THR A 101 -11.41 -5.68 -5.37
CA THR A 101 -10.89 -4.63 -4.46
C THR A 101 -9.53 -4.11 -4.93
N VAL A 102 -9.38 -3.93 -6.24
CA VAL A 102 -8.21 -3.31 -6.87
C VAL A 102 -8.69 -2.09 -7.65
N ALA A 103 -8.32 -0.90 -7.19
CA ALA A 103 -8.66 0.34 -7.87
C ALA A 103 -7.50 0.75 -8.78
N TYR A 104 -7.59 0.47 -10.07
CA TYR A 104 -6.56 0.87 -11.03
C TYR A 104 -6.63 2.37 -11.32
N ALA A 105 -5.47 2.98 -11.54
CA ALA A 105 -5.40 4.31 -12.11
C ALA A 105 -5.91 4.28 -13.56
N GLN A 106 -6.62 5.32 -13.98
CA GLN A 106 -7.13 5.46 -15.35
C GLN A 106 -5.98 5.34 -16.37
N GLY A 107 -6.17 4.50 -17.40
CA GLY A 107 -5.16 4.24 -18.43
C GLY A 107 -4.05 3.27 -18.01
N MET A 108 -4.11 2.70 -16.80
CA MET A 108 -3.07 1.85 -16.22
C MET A 108 -3.64 0.50 -15.72
N ASN A 109 -4.79 0.08 -16.25
CA ASN A 109 -5.41 -1.20 -15.96
C ASN A 109 -5.06 -2.25 -17.04
N PRO A 110 -4.26 -3.28 -16.73
CA PRO A 110 -3.83 -4.28 -17.72
C PRO A 110 -4.95 -5.09 -18.37
N LYS A 111 -6.16 -5.06 -17.79
CA LYS A 111 -7.32 -5.78 -18.34
C LYS A 111 -8.12 -4.94 -19.35
N LEU A 112 -7.97 -3.63 -19.33
CA LEU A 112 -8.82 -2.70 -20.08
C LEU A 112 -8.01 -1.80 -21.02
N ASP A 113 -6.82 -1.39 -20.62
CA ASP A 113 -5.99 -0.42 -21.32
C ASP A 113 -4.88 -1.15 -22.10
N GLU A 114 -4.83 -0.96 -23.42
CA GLU A 114 -3.87 -1.65 -24.31
C GLU A 114 -2.42 -1.25 -24.02
N ASP A 115 -2.17 0.05 -23.85
CA ASP A 115 -0.83 0.63 -23.61
C ASP A 115 -0.56 0.92 -22.12
N TRP A 116 -1.14 0.11 -21.23
CA TRP A 116 -1.04 0.33 -19.79
C TRP A 116 0.41 0.36 -19.30
N ASP A 117 1.28 -0.46 -19.87
CA ASP A 117 2.68 -0.62 -19.46
C ASP A 117 3.47 0.66 -19.73
N TYR A 118 3.34 1.24 -20.93
CA TYR A 118 3.91 2.54 -21.26
C TYR A 118 3.37 3.66 -20.38
N ALA A 119 2.07 3.65 -20.07
CA ALA A 119 1.48 4.64 -19.16
C ALA A 119 2.02 4.52 -17.74
N CYS A 120 2.21 3.29 -17.23
CA CYS A 120 2.81 3.02 -15.94
C CYS A 120 4.27 3.47 -15.88
N ASP A 121 5.07 3.10 -16.88
CA ASP A 121 6.48 3.47 -17.00
C ASP A 121 6.66 5.00 -17.04
N ALA A 122 5.80 5.69 -17.79
CA ALA A 122 5.81 7.16 -17.84
C ALA A 122 5.43 7.79 -16.49
N ALA A 123 4.59 7.12 -15.70
CA ALA A 123 4.06 7.62 -14.45
C ALA A 123 4.99 7.40 -13.25
N LEU A 124 5.53 6.19 -13.09
CA LEU A 124 6.28 5.72 -11.93
C LEU A 124 7.63 5.09 -12.27
N GLY A 125 7.99 5.00 -13.56
CA GLY A 125 9.14 4.23 -14.03
C GLY A 125 8.84 2.73 -14.05
N GLY A 126 9.80 1.92 -14.52
CA GLY A 126 9.60 0.48 -14.72
C GLY A 126 10.00 -0.42 -13.54
N SER A 127 10.04 0.10 -12.30
CA SER A 127 10.38 -0.71 -11.11
C SER A 127 9.16 -0.96 -10.26
N ASP A 128 8.96 -2.23 -9.87
CA ASP A 128 7.97 -2.61 -8.87
C ASP A 128 8.15 -1.76 -7.61
N CYS A 129 7.06 -1.15 -7.13
CA CYS A 129 7.10 -0.31 -5.95
C CYS A 129 5.75 -0.29 -5.22
N SER A 130 5.79 0.11 -3.96
CA SER A 130 4.59 0.32 -3.16
C SER A 130 4.79 1.48 -2.18
N TYR A 131 3.77 2.31 -2.03
CA TYR A 131 3.74 3.43 -1.11
C TYR A 131 2.47 3.34 -0.26
N THR A 132 2.61 3.49 1.05
CA THR A 132 1.45 3.62 1.93
C THR A 132 0.91 5.05 1.86
N ILE A 133 -0.39 5.19 1.59
CA ILE A 133 -1.11 6.47 1.67
C ILE A 133 -2.10 6.45 2.84
N PRO A 134 -2.44 7.62 3.41
CA PRO A 134 -3.42 7.73 4.49
C PRO A 134 -4.80 7.22 4.07
N VAL A 135 -5.44 6.41 4.91
CA VAL A 135 -6.83 5.94 4.70
C VAL A 135 -7.79 7.12 4.72
N GLU A 136 -7.50 8.11 5.57
CA GLU A 136 -8.25 9.33 5.76
C GLU A 136 -8.39 10.13 4.44
N TRP A 137 -7.48 9.93 3.48
CA TRP A 137 -7.62 10.56 2.17
C TRP A 137 -8.77 9.98 1.35
N LEU A 138 -8.97 8.66 1.41
CA LEU A 138 -10.09 8.00 0.74
C LEU A 138 -11.40 8.41 1.41
N GLU A 139 -11.43 8.40 2.75
CA GLU A 139 -12.59 8.83 3.55
C GLU A 139 -12.96 10.29 3.22
N LEU A 140 -11.98 11.20 3.21
CA LEU A 140 -12.17 12.60 2.87
C LEU A 140 -12.77 12.79 1.46
N ALA A 141 -12.30 12.03 0.47
CA ALA A 141 -12.80 12.12 -0.90
C ALA A 141 -14.27 11.69 -1.00
N VAL A 142 -14.68 10.67 -0.24
CA VAL A 142 -16.09 10.25 -0.16
C VAL A 142 -16.92 11.27 0.58
N GLU A 143 -16.47 11.73 1.76
CA GLU A 143 -17.19 12.72 2.57
C GLU A 143 -17.41 14.05 1.84
N GLN A 144 -16.44 14.47 1.02
CA GLN A 144 -16.54 15.70 0.23
C GLN A 144 -17.19 15.49 -1.15
N GLY A 145 -17.59 14.27 -1.50
CA GLY A 145 -18.27 13.99 -2.77
C GLY A 145 -17.40 14.27 -4.00
N PHE A 146 -16.12 13.90 -3.94
CA PHE A 146 -15.22 14.03 -5.08
C PHE A 146 -15.79 13.24 -6.27
N GLN A 147 -15.59 13.74 -7.49
CA GLN A 147 -15.98 13.01 -8.71
C GLN A 147 -14.95 11.94 -9.06
N GLU A 148 -13.67 12.22 -8.78
CA GLU A 148 -12.54 11.33 -9.01
C GLU A 148 -11.58 11.45 -7.84
N PHE A 149 -10.93 10.35 -7.49
CA PHE A 149 -9.85 10.36 -6.52
C PHE A 149 -8.52 10.60 -7.24
N ARG A 150 -7.79 11.64 -6.84
CA ARG A 150 -6.61 12.09 -7.57
C ARG A 150 -5.39 12.19 -6.65
N LEU A 151 -4.32 11.49 -7.02
CA LEU A 151 -3.04 11.56 -6.34
C LEU A 151 -2.02 12.26 -7.22
N ARG A 152 -1.42 13.33 -6.73
CA ARG A 152 -0.29 13.99 -7.38
C ARG A 152 1.02 13.49 -6.79
N MET A 153 1.92 13.06 -7.66
CA MET A 153 3.16 12.40 -7.29
C MET A 153 4.40 13.08 -7.88
N SER A 154 5.48 12.94 -7.14
CA SER A 154 6.87 13.22 -7.51
C SER A 154 7.75 12.15 -6.90
N GLU A 155 9.05 12.15 -7.22
CA GLU A 155 10.03 11.18 -6.71
C GLU A 155 10.04 11.06 -5.17
N THR A 156 9.66 12.11 -4.44
CA THR A 156 9.78 12.17 -2.98
C THR A 156 8.47 12.49 -2.26
N ASN A 157 7.36 12.65 -2.99
CA ASN A 157 6.13 13.16 -2.40
C ASN A 157 4.88 12.68 -3.14
N ILE A 158 3.87 12.29 -2.36
CA ILE A 158 2.52 11.94 -2.79
C ILE A 158 1.56 12.88 -2.07
N LYS A 159 0.60 13.46 -2.80
CA LYS A 159 -0.43 14.33 -2.22
C LYS A 159 -1.80 14.00 -2.79
N LEU A 160 -2.81 13.97 -1.93
CA LEU A 160 -4.20 14.07 -2.36
C LEU A 160 -4.45 15.42 -3.04
N VAL A 161 -5.04 15.41 -4.22
CA VAL A 161 -5.54 16.61 -4.88
C VAL A 161 -6.98 16.83 -4.44
N SER A 162 -7.20 17.84 -3.60
CA SER A 162 -8.53 18.34 -3.26
C SER A 162 -8.88 19.48 -4.21
N LYS A 163 -10.09 19.42 -4.80
CA LYS A 163 -10.70 20.32 -5.82
C LYS A 163 -10.73 19.76 -7.23
#